data_AF-A0A0Q5DE48-F1
#
_entry.id   AF-A0A0Q5DE48-F1
#
_cell.length_a   1.000
_cell.length_b   1.000
_cell.length_c   1.000
_cell.angle_alpha   90.00
_cell.angle_beta   90.00
_cell.angle_gamma   90.00
#
_symmetry.space_group_name_H-M   'P 1'
#
loop_
_entity.id
_entity.type
_entity.pdbx_description
1 polymer ?
#
loop_
_entity_poly.entity_id
_entity_poly.type
_entity_poly.pdbx_seq_one_letter_code
_entity_poly.pdbx_strand_id
1 'polypeptide(L)'
;MTAHQVAHAIEEEARAFRRLRFKDAPSYLEAKDAHCTRIINLSRSLARAIGTPELLSIAPGQRRVGGRNIRVELRTRVPAKVAA
;
A
#
# COMPACT_ATOMS: atom_id res chain seq x y z
N MET A 1 -13.56 -2.10 -9.49
CA MET A 1 -12.27 -1.79 -8.82
C MET A 1 -12.55 -1.05 -7.53
N THR A 2 -11.90 -1.41 -6.42
CA THR A 2 -12.00 -0.69 -5.13
C THR A 2 -10.95 0.43 -5.05
N ALA A 3 -11.14 1.41 -4.15
CA ALA A 3 -10.19 2.51 -3.98
C ALA A 3 -8.76 2.02 -3.64
N HIS A 4 -8.64 0.93 -2.87
CA HIS A 4 -7.34 0.29 -2.61
C HIS A 4 -6.73 -0.36 -3.85
N GLN A 5 -7.54 -0.95 -4.74
CA GLN A 5 -7.04 -1.51 -6.01
C GLN A 5 -6.50 -0.39 -6.91
N VAL A 6 -7.16 0.77 -6.95
CA VAL A 6 -6.67 1.93 -7.69
C VAL A 6 -5.35 2.46 -7.11
N ALA A 7 -5.27 2.64 -5.78
CA ALA A 7 -4.03 3.08 -5.13
C ALA A 7 -2.87 2.10 -5.37
N HIS A 8 -3.16 0.79 -5.40
CA HIS A 8 -2.17 -0.23 -5.71
C HIS A 8 -1.73 -0.21 -7.18
N ALA A 9 -2.67 -0.04 -8.12
CA ALA A 9 -2.37 0.07 -9.55
C ALA A 9 -1.42 1.25 -9.83
N ILE A 10 -1.65 2.41 -9.19
CA ILE A 10 -0.76 3.58 -9.29
C ILE A 10 0.66 3.25 -8.79
N GLU A 11 0.80 2.49 -7.69
CA GLU A 11 2.11 2.08 -7.18
C GLU A 11 2.83 1.15 -8.18
N GLU A 12 2.12 0.21 -8.79
CA GLU A 12 2.70 -0.72 -9.77
C GLU A 12 3.10 -0.03 -11.07
N GLU A 13 2.30 0.91 -11.58
CA GLU A 13 2.65 1.74 -12.73
C GLU A 13 3.91 2.57 -12.47
N ALA A 14 3.98 3.23 -11.30
CA ALA A 14 5.16 4.02 -10.92
C ALA A 14 6.43 3.15 -10.82
N ARG A 15 6.31 1.92 -10.30
CA ARG A 15 7.42 0.96 -10.24
C ARG A 15 7.84 0.48 -11.63
N ALA A 16 6.88 0.20 -12.51
CA ALA A 16 7.15 -0.22 -13.88
C ALA A 16 7.90 0.89 -14.65
N PHE A 17 7.43 2.13 -14.55
CA PHE A 17 8.08 3.28 -15.18
C PHE A 17 9.50 3.53 -14.64
N ARG A 18 9.69 3.36 -13.33
CA ARG A 18 11.01 3.46 -12.70
C ARG A 18 12.01 2.45 -13.29
N ARG A 19 11.58 1.22 -13.59
CA ARG A 19 12.43 0.15 -14.16
C ARG A 19 12.86 0.39 -15.61
N LEU A 20 12.19 1.29 -16.34
CA LEU A 20 12.57 1.60 -17.71
C LEU A 20 13.99 2.21 -17.76
N ARG A 21 14.85 1.64 -18.60
CA ARG A 21 16.24 2.10 -18.78
C ARG A 21 16.28 3.22 -19.82
N PHE A 22 16.92 4.33 -19.46
CA PHE A 22 17.28 5.41 -20.38
C PHE A 22 18.80 5.53 -20.37
N LYS A 23 19.41 5.68 -21.55
CA LYS A 23 20.88 5.65 -21.69
C LYS A 23 21.53 7.04 -21.67
N ASP A 24 20.78 8.11 -21.98
CA ASP A 24 21.42 9.36 -22.41
C ASP A 24 20.96 10.63 -21.65
N ALA A 25 20.44 10.50 -20.43
CA ALA A 25 20.00 11.68 -19.66
C ALA A 25 20.08 11.45 -18.13
N PRO A 26 21.26 11.68 -17.51
CA PRO A 26 21.45 11.41 -16.08
C PRO A 26 20.57 12.30 -15.18
N SER A 27 20.45 13.59 -15.50
CA SER A 27 19.57 14.52 -14.76
C SER A 27 18.08 14.13 -14.86
N TYR A 28 17.67 13.60 -16.02
CA TYR A 28 16.32 13.08 -16.21
C TYR A 28 16.10 11.81 -15.39
N LEU A 29 17.08 10.92 -15.30
CA LEU A 29 16.99 9.70 -14.48
C LEU A 29 16.81 10.02 -13.00
N GLU A 30 17.56 10.98 -12.46
CA GLU A 30 17.41 11.43 -11.07
C GLU A 30 16.03 12.04 -10.82
N ALA A 31 15.57 12.94 -11.70
CA ALA A 31 14.24 13.54 -11.62
C ALA A 31 13.14 12.47 -11.73
N LYS A 32 13.31 11.49 -12.62
CA LYS A 32 12.40 10.36 -12.79
C LYS A 32 12.31 9.52 -11.52
N ASP A 33 13.44 9.14 -10.94
CA ASP A 33 13.50 8.32 -9.73
C ASP A 33 12.91 9.04 -8.52
N ALA A 34 13.19 10.34 -8.37
CA ALA A 34 12.58 11.18 -7.34
C ALA A 34 11.06 11.28 -7.52
N HIS A 35 10.59 11.46 -8.77
CA HIS A 35 9.17 11.54 -9.08
C HIS A 35 8.43 10.22 -8.81
N CYS A 36 8.97 9.08 -9.28
CA CYS A 36 8.43 7.76 -9.00
C CYS A 36 8.37 7.48 -7.49
N THR A 37 9.41 7.84 -6.75
CA THR A 37 9.45 7.69 -5.29
C THR A 37 8.36 8.53 -4.61
N ARG A 38 8.14 9.76 -5.07
CA ARG A 38 7.07 10.64 -4.57
C ARG A 38 5.68 10.03 -4.83
N ILE A 39 5.42 9.53 -6.04
CA ILE A 39 4.15 8.87 -6.38
C ILE A 39 3.90 7.65 -5.50
N ILE A 40 4.91 6.80 -5.30
CA ILE A 40 4.80 5.61 -4.42
C ILE A 40 4.46 6.01 -2.98
N ASN A 41 5.07 7.08 -2.47
CA ASN A 41 4.78 7.56 -1.11
C ASN A 41 3.38 8.17 -0.99
N LEU A 42 2.91 8.88 -2.02
CA LEU A 42 1.56 9.41 -2.08
C LEU A 42 0.52 8.29 -2.18
N SER A 43 0.74 7.27 -3.00
CA SER A 43 -0.20 6.13 -3.12
C SER A 43 -0.32 5.35 -1.82
N ARG A 44 0.79 5.17 -1.08
CA ARG A 44 0.78 4.56 0.27
C ARG A 44 0.06 5.43 1.30
N SER A 45 0.14 6.74 1.17
CA SER A 45 -0.57 7.66 2.07
C SER A 45 -2.05 7.69 1.76
N LEU A 46 -2.42 7.70 0.47
CA LEU A 46 -3.80 7.52 0.00
C LEU A 46 -4.39 6.20 0.49
N ALA A 47 -3.67 5.09 0.36
CA ALA A 47 -4.12 3.79 0.83
C ALA A 47 -4.38 3.77 2.35
N ARG A 48 -3.63 4.54 3.14
CA ARG A 48 -3.86 4.73 4.58
C ARG A 48 -5.06 5.64 4.86
N ALA A 49 -5.24 6.69 4.07
CA ALA A 49 -6.35 7.63 4.20
C ALA A 49 -7.71 7.02 3.81
N ILE A 50 -7.73 6.09 2.85
CA ILE A 50 -8.93 5.30 2.49
C ILE A 50 -9.41 4.44 3.68
N GLY A 51 -8.50 4.06 4.59
CA GLY A 51 -8.82 3.29 5.80
C GLY A 51 -8.55 1.80 5.63
N THR A 52 -9.32 0.97 6.34
CA THR A 52 -9.16 -0.50 6.30
C THR A 52 -9.75 -1.06 5.01
N PRO A 53 -8.98 -1.81 4.20
CA PRO A 53 -9.52 -2.55 3.07
C PRO A 53 -10.74 -3.37 3.48
N GLU A 54 -11.76 -3.38 2.64
CA GLU A 54 -13.01 -4.13 2.89
C GLU A 54 -12.75 -5.63 3.11
N LEU A 55 -11.73 -6.18 2.44
CA LEU A 55 -11.27 -7.55 2.68
C LEU A 55 -10.78 -7.78 4.12
N LEU A 56 -10.25 -6.76 4.79
CA LEU A 56 -9.79 -6.82 6.17
C LEU A 56 -10.87 -6.45 7.20
N SER A 57 -12.03 -5.93 6.77
CA SER A 57 -13.13 -5.57 7.68
C SER A 57 -14.15 -6.69 7.89
N ILE A 58 -14.20 -7.70 7.01
CA ILE A 58 -15.24 -8.74 7.04
C ILE A 58 -14.66 -10.07 7.49
N ALA A 59 -14.90 -10.47 8.75
CA ALA A 59 -14.62 -11.79 9.35
C ALA A 59 -13.15 -12.29 9.41
N PRO A 60 -12.73 -12.98 10.50
CA PRO A 60 -11.42 -13.62 10.60
C PRO A 60 -11.16 -14.58 9.45
N GLY A 61 -9.90 -14.69 9.04
CA GLY A 61 -9.50 -15.63 7.98
C GLY A 61 -8.21 -15.26 7.29
N GLN A 62 -7.69 -16.18 6.48
CA GLN A 62 -6.56 -15.92 5.58
C GLN A 62 -7.03 -15.25 4.31
N ARG A 63 -6.31 -14.24 3.85
CA ARG A 63 -6.67 -13.42 2.69
C ARG A 63 -5.44 -12.99 1.93
N ARG A 64 -5.62 -12.76 0.64
CA ARG A 64 -4.60 -12.17 -0.23
C ARG A 64 -5.02 -10.73 -0.55
N VAL A 65 -4.23 -9.75 -0.13
CA VAL A 65 -4.46 -8.34 -0.43
C VAL A 65 -3.27 -7.82 -1.20
N GLY A 66 -3.49 -7.49 -2.48
CA GLY A 66 -2.41 -7.28 -3.45
C GLY A 66 -1.54 -8.53 -3.56
N GLY A 67 -0.22 -8.37 -3.37
CA GLY A 67 0.78 -9.46 -3.38
C GLY A 67 1.09 -10.08 -2.02
N ARG A 68 0.35 -9.75 -0.96
CA ARG A 68 0.64 -10.21 0.42
C ARG A 68 -0.43 -11.16 0.93
N ASN A 69 0.01 -12.20 1.64
CA ASN A 69 -0.87 -13.07 2.42
C ASN A 69 -1.01 -12.49 3.83
N ILE A 70 -2.24 -12.24 4.25
CA ILE A 70 -2.59 -11.61 5.53
C ILE A 70 -3.57 -12.52 6.26
N ARG A 71 -3.36 -12.73 7.57
CA ARG A 71 -4.32 -13.41 8.44
C ARG A 71 -5.02 -12.37 9.31
N VAL A 72 -6.35 -12.29 9.20
CA VAL A 72 -7.19 -11.46 10.07
C VAL A 72 -7.60 -12.30 11.27
N GLU A 73 -7.30 -11.84 12.48
CA GLU A 73 -7.63 -12.49 13.74
C GLU A 73 -8.49 -11.56 14.60
N LEU A 74 -9.53 -12.11 15.23
CA LEU A 74 -10.28 -11.40 16.27
C LEU A 74 -9.42 -11.31 17.52
N ARG A 75 -8.99 -10.10 17.88
CA ARG A 75 -8.37 -9.84 19.17
C ARG A 75 -9.46 -9.55 20.19
N THR A 76 -9.80 -10.54 21.01
CA THR A 76 -10.53 -10.32 22.27
C THR A 76 -9.60 -9.53 23.20
N ARG A 77 -9.76 -8.21 23.23
CA ARG A 77 -9.17 -7.42 24.32
C ARG A 77 -9.92 -7.81 25.59
N VAL A 78 -9.32 -8.65 26.43
CA VAL A 78 -9.71 -8.70 27.84
C VAL A 78 -9.29 -7.35 28.41
N PRO A 79 -10.21 -6.47 28.85
CA PRO A 79 -9.81 -5.24 29.50
C PRO A 79 -9.00 -5.61 30.74
N ALA A 80 -7.74 -5.15 30.79
CA ALA A 80 -6.96 -5.24 32.01
C ALA A 80 -7.76 -4.52 33.10
N LYS A 81 -8.18 -5.27 34.12
CA LYS A 81 -8.92 -4.76 35.27
C LYS A 81 -8.12 -3.59 35.84
N VAL A 82 -8.65 -2.38 35.71
CA VAL A 82 -8.08 -1.20 36.37
C VAL A 82 -8.21 -1.48 37.86
N ALA A 83 -7.09 -1.78 38.52
CA ALA A 83 -7.05 -1.90 39.97
C ALA A 83 -7.34 -0.51 40.55
N ALA A 84 -8.43 -0.43 41.31
CA ALA A 84 -8.83 0.74 42.08
C ALA A 84 -7.97 0.87 43.35
#